data_AF-F4P7I2-F1
#
_entry.id   AF-F4P7I2-F1
#
_cell.length_a   1.000
_cell.length_b   1.000
_cell.length_c   1.000
_cell.angle_alpha   90.00
_cell.angle_beta   90.00
_cell.angle_gamma   90.00
#
_symmetry.space_group_name_H-M   'P 1'
#
loop_
_entity.id
_entity.type
_entity.pdbx_description
1 polymer ?
#
loop_
_entity_poly.entity_id
_entity_poly.type
_entity_poly.pdbx_seq_one_letter_code
_entity_poly.pdbx_strand_id
1 'polypeptide(L)'
;MNAIASAKHKSLARSNIDSSAADMDKVSAPLAVLEKLKTLDIHLQSYRQSVESHQNLVLQVQAMKQDLDNRNKSVLMKMKRLHQAHEGLDSVLANARYKQKLMHKANQGSIDFNELLSYAQRVSKHTMSPINPNTWVIEPPIPQDSHMRMSLLFRQDQLLTEKTVQDDASNAGDHTMDLDLLSHDLPESSDHDAMHAETLLDLDFE
;
A
#
# COMPACT_ATOMS: atom_id res chain seq x y z
N MET A 1 26.67 -27.04 -1.83
CA MET A 1 26.92 -28.21 -0.96
C MET A 1 25.67 -29.09 -1.05
N ASN A 2 25.68 -30.01 -2.01
CA ASN A 2 25.80 -31.47 -1.83
C ASN A 2 24.53 -32.08 -1.23
N ALA A 3 23.90 -33.12 -1.78
CA ALA A 3 23.91 -33.76 -3.09
C ALA A 3 22.70 -34.70 -3.04
N ILE A 4 21.91 -34.73 -4.11
CA ILE A 4 20.88 -35.73 -4.36
C ILE A 4 21.58 -37.07 -4.59
N ALA A 5 21.23 -38.13 -3.85
CA ALA A 5 21.67 -39.49 -4.11
C ALA A 5 20.46 -40.43 -3.91
N SER A 6 19.78 -40.84 -4.98
CA SER A 6 20.09 -41.96 -5.88
C SER A 6 19.43 -43.26 -5.40
N ALA A 7 18.18 -43.43 -5.83
CA ALA A 7 17.50 -44.72 -5.81
C ALA A 7 18.08 -45.62 -6.91
N LYS A 8 18.93 -46.59 -6.52
CA LYS A 8 19.42 -47.64 -7.39
C LYS A 8 18.48 -48.85 -7.34
N HIS A 9 17.69 -49.03 -8.39
CA HIS A 9 17.15 -50.34 -8.75
C HIS A 9 18.32 -51.31 -8.96
N LYS A 10 18.34 -52.43 -8.22
CA LYS A 10 19.23 -53.55 -8.47
C LYS A 10 18.40 -54.79 -8.80
N SER A 11 18.15 -54.97 -10.09
CA SER A 11 17.82 -56.25 -10.70
C SER A 11 19.08 -57.10 -10.82
N LEU A 12 18.93 -58.43 -10.72
CA LEU A 12 19.86 -59.57 -10.90
C LEU A 12 19.72 -60.49 -9.68
N ALA A 13 19.47 -61.80 -9.77
CA ALA A 13 19.58 -62.69 -10.92
C ALA A 13 18.66 -63.90 -10.70
N ARG A 14 18.08 -64.39 -11.80
CA ARG A 14 17.70 -65.80 -11.94
C ARG A 14 19.00 -66.61 -12.04
N SER A 15 19.17 -67.57 -11.16
CA SER A 15 20.03 -68.73 -11.42
C SER A 15 19.37 -69.97 -10.84
N ASN A 16 19.11 -70.91 -11.74
CA ASN A 16 18.80 -72.32 -11.53
C ASN A 16 19.26 -72.90 -10.20
N ILE A 17 18.35 -73.56 -9.49
CA ILE A 17 18.68 -74.71 -8.67
C ILE A 17 17.92 -75.90 -9.25
N ASP A 18 18.74 -76.91 -9.49
CA ASP A 18 18.52 -78.18 -10.11
C ASP A 18 17.49 -79.03 -9.36
N SER A 19 16.78 -79.85 -10.13
CA SER A 19 15.94 -80.92 -9.65
C SER A 19 16.79 -82.01 -8.99
N SER A 20 16.63 -82.22 -7.69
CA SER A 20 17.00 -83.51 -7.08
C SER A 20 16.17 -83.75 -5.83
N ALA A 21 15.25 -84.71 -6.00
CA ALA A 21 14.83 -85.73 -5.05
C ALA A 21 14.76 -85.41 -3.55
N ALA A 22 13.57 -85.71 -3.02
CA ALA A 22 13.38 -86.34 -1.73
C ALA A 22 13.65 -85.48 -0.49
N ASP A 23 12.60 -84.75 -0.09
CA ASP A 23 12.10 -84.90 1.28
C ASP A 23 10.65 -84.40 1.37
N MET A 24 9.74 -85.22 0.84
CA MET A 24 8.32 -85.22 1.24
C MET A 24 8.18 -85.99 2.56
N ASP A 25 9.04 -85.68 3.54
CA ASP A 25 8.98 -86.22 4.90
C ASP A 25 9.00 -85.05 5.88
N LYS A 26 7.82 -84.44 6.02
CA LYS A 26 7.36 -83.73 7.23
C LYS A 26 5.88 -83.41 7.03
N VAL A 27 5.04 -84.43 7.11
CA VAL A 27 3.81 -84.27 7.89
C VAL A 27 4.29 -84.04 9.32
N SER A 28 4.77 -82.82 9.58
CA SER A 28 5.02 -82.32 10.91
C SER A 28 3.79 -82.69 11.70
N ALA A 29 3.96 -83.44 12.79
CA ALA A 29 2.84 -83.81 13.65
C ALA A 29 1.91 -82.59 13.78
N PRO A 30 0.59 -82.73 13.63
CA PRO A 30 -0.34 -81.59 13.58
C PRO A 30 -0.10 -80.61 14.75
N LEU A 31 0.43 -81.13 15.86
CA LEU A 31 0.93 -80.41 17.01
C LEU A 31 2.07 -79.39 16.72
N ALA A 32 3.10 -79.75 15.95
CA ALA A 32 4.21 -78.86 15.61
C ALA A 32 3.83 -77.77 14.59
N VAL A 33 2.79 -77.98 13.77
CA VAL A 33 2.19 -76.91 12.96
C VAL A 33 1.44 -75.92 13.86
N LEU A 34 0.71 -76.42 14.85
CA LEU A 34 0.01 -75.62 15.85
C LEU A 34 0.95 -74.75 16.69
N GLU A 35 2.10 -75.27 17.10
CA GLU A 35 3.11 -74.50 17.83
C GLU A 35 3.65 -73.33 17.01
N LYS A 36 3.97 -73.57 15.73
CA LYS A 36 4.39 -72.49 14.82
C LYS A 36 3.29 -71.42 14.66
N LEU A 37 2.04 -71.85 14.51
CA LEU A 37 0.89 -70.94 14.38
C LEU A 37 0.72 -70.08 15.64
N LYS A 38 0.86 -70.68 16.82
CA LYS A 38 0.86 -69.96 18.11
C LYS A 38 2.00 -68.95 18.21
N THR A 39 3.21 -69.31 17.81
CA THR A 39 4.34 -68.35 17.85
C THR A 39 4.14 -67.18 16.89
N LEU A 40 3.56 -67.44 15.71
CA LEU A 40 3.25 -66.42 14.73
C LEU A 40 2.13 -65.49 15.22
N ASP A 41 1.10 -66.04 15.88
CA ASP A 41 0.02 -65.26 16.49
C ASP A 41 0.54 -64.32 17.60
N ILE A 42 1.41 -64.83 18.49
CA ILE A 42 2.08 -64.01 19.51
C ILE A 42 2.90 -62.88 18.87
N HIS A 43 3.62 -63.18 17.78
CA HIS A 43 4.41 -62.19 17.06
C HIS A 43 3.53 -61.15 16.32
N LEU A 44 2.39 -61.55 15.76
CA LEU A 44 1.43 -60.62 15.17
C LEU A 44 0.80 -59.73 16.23
N GLN A 45 0.52 -60.28 17.42
CA GLN A 45 -0.05 -59.53 18.52
C GLN A 45 0.93 -58.49 19.08
N SER A 46 2.22 -58.82 19.18
CA SER A 46 3.24 -57.83 19.56
C SER A 46 3.43 -56.75 18.49
N TYR A 47 3.40 -57.12 17.20
CA TYR A 47 3.44 -56.15 16.11
C TYR A 47 2.22 -55.21 16.14
N ARG A 48 1.02 -55.74 16.40
CA ARG A 48 -0.21 -54.96 16.54
C ARG A 48 -0.08 -53.91 17.65
N GLN A 49 0.42 -54.31 18.81
CA GLN A 49 0.67 -53.39 19.93
C GLN A 49 1.66 -52.28 19.54
N SER A 50 2.73 -52.63 18.81
CA SER A 50 3.68 -51.64 18.29
C SER A 50 3.01 -50.65 17.34
N VAL A 51 2.15 -51.12 16.42
CA VAL A 51 1.41 -50.26 15.49
C VAL A 51 0.45 -49.33 16.22
N GLU A 52 -0.29 -49.83 17.21
CA GLU A 52 -1.20 -49.01 18.03
C GLU A 52 -0.44 -47.91 18.78
N SER A 53 0.73 -48.25 19.36
CA SER A 53 1.58 -47.25 20.03
C SER A 53 2.07 -46.17 19.07
N HIS A 54 2.46 -46.56 17.85
CA HIS A 54 2.90 -45.63 16.81
C HIS A 54 1.75 -44.73 16.35
N GLN A 55 0.55 -45.28 16.19
CA GLN A 55 -0.63 -44.51 15.79
C GLN A 55 -1.01 -43.46 16.84
N ASN A 56 -0.93 -43.79 18.13
CA ASN A 56 -1.13 -42.82 19.21
C ASN A 56 -0.10 -41.69 19.16
N LEU A 57 1.17 -42.00 18.90
CA LEU A 57 2.22 -40.99 18.75
C LEU A 57 1.97 -40.10 17.53
N VAL A 58 1.54 -40.66 16.40
CA VAL A 58 1.19 -39.88 15.20
C VAL A 58 0.05 -38.91 15.49
N LEU A 59 -1.00 -39.35 16.21
CA LEU A 59 -2.09 -38.47 16.63
C LEU A 59 -1.61 -37.33 17.54
N GLN A 60 -0.71 -37.63 18.48
CA GLN A 60 -0.11 -36.62 19.35
C GLN A 60 0.72 -35.60 18.54
N VAL A 61 1.51 -36.08 17.58
CA VAL A 61 2.30 -35.21 16.69
C VAL A 61 1.39 -34.34 15.83
N GLN A 62 0.28 -34.89 15.32
CA GLN A 62 -0.68 -34.13 14.54
C GLN A 62 -1.34 -33.02 15.38
N ALA A 63 -1.74 -33.33 16.62
CA ALA A 63 -2.27 -32.33 17.53
C ALA A 63 -1.25 -31.21 17.80
N MET A 64 0.02 -31.57 18.07
CA MET A 64 1.09 -30.58 18.27
C MET A 64 1.35 -29.71 17.02
N LYS A 65 1.27 -30.28 15.82
CA LYS A 65 1.41 -29.52 14.56
C LYS A 65 0.31 -28.48 14.42
N GLN A 66 -0.95 -28.86 14.64
CA GLN A 66 -2.07 -27.92 14.61
C GLN A 66 -1.89 -26.78 15.64
N ASP A 67 -1.42 -27.14 16.83
CA ASP A 67 -1.13 -26.20 17.91
C ASP A 67 0.01 -25.23 17.55
N LEU A 68 1.02 -25.71 16.83
CA LEU A 68 2.12 -24.88 16.31
C LEU A 68 1.62 -23.94 15.22
N ASP A 69 0.81 -24.43 14.28
CA ASP A 69 0.24 -23.62 13.20
C ASP A 69 -0.64 -22.49 13.75
N ASN A 70 -1.46 -22.78 14.77
CA ASN A 70 -2.28 -21.78 15.44
C ASN A 70 -1.44 -20.72 16.14
N ARG A 71 -0.34 -21.12 16.82
CA ARG A 71 0.60 -20.17 17.42
C ARG A 71 1.31 -19.33 16.37
N ASN A 72 1.73 -19.93 15.25
CA ASN A 72 2.38 -19.22 14.17
C ASN A 72 1.45 -18.15 13.56
N LYS A 73 0.17 -18.50 13.31
CA LYS A 73 -0.85 -17.53 12.87
C LYS A 73 -1.00 -16.37 13.86
N SER A 74 -1.03 -16.66 15.16
CA SER A 74 -1.11 -15.62 16.20
C SER A 74 0.11 -14.68 16.18
N VAL A 75 1.32 -15.25 16.01
CA VAL A 75 2.56 -14.48 15.89
C VAL A 75 2.52 -13.57 14.65
N LEU A 76 2.14 -14.09 13.49
CA LEU A 76 2.02 -13.31 12.26
C LEU A 76 1.01 -12.16 12.40
N MET A 77 -0.13 -12.41 13.04
CA MET A 77 -1.12 -11.36 13.30
C MET A 77 -0.58 -10.27 14.23
N LYS A 78 0.20 -10.65 15.25
CA LYS A 78 0.88 -9.69 16.13
C LYS A 78 1.94 -8.88 15.38
N MET A 79 2.74 -9.51 14.52
CA MET A 79 3.73 -8.83 13.68
C MET A 79 3.07 -7.83 12.74
N LYS A 80 1.97 -8.21 12.08
CA LYS A 80 1.19 -7.31 11.21
C LYS A 80 0.69 -6.10 11.98
N ARG A 81 0.11 -6.32 13.17
CA ARG A 81 -0.38 -5.22 14.02
C ARG A 81 0.76 -4.30 14.48
N LEU A 82 1.93 -4.87 14.80
CA LEU A 82 3.10 -4.09 15.20
C LEU A 82 3.61 -3.23 14.04
N HIS A 83 3.65 -3.78 12.83
CA HIS A 83 4.04 -3.05 11.63
C HIS A 83 3.07 -1.89 11.33
N GLN A 84 1.77 -2.15 11.39
CA GLN A 84 0.75 -1.10 11.22
C GLN A 84 0.87 0.00 12.29
N ALA A 85 1.16 -0.37 13.54
CA ALA A 85 1.39 0.61 14.59
C ALA A 85 2.65 1.43 14.34
N HIS A 86 3.72 0.82 13.83
CA HIS A 86 4.95 1.49 13.45
C HIS A 86 4.72 2.51 12.33
N GLU A 87 4.08 2.11 11.23
CA GLU A 87 3.73 3.01 10.12
C GLU A 87 2.83 4.17 10.60
N GLY A 88 1.88 3.87 11.49
CA GLY A 88 1.04 4.87 12.13
C GLY A 88 1.87 5.90 12.92
N LEU A 89 2.82 5.44 13.73
CA LEU A 89 3.71 6.32 14.49
C LEU A 89 4.60 7.16 13.59
N ASP A 90 5.16 6.58 12.52
CA ASP A 90 5.98 7.31 11.54
C ASP A 90 5.19 8.43 10.86
N SER A 91 3.93 8.16 10.49
CA SER A 91 3.05 9.17 9.90
C SER A 91 2.76 10.34 10.87
N VAL A 92 2.52 10.03 12.14
CA VAL A 92 2.28 11.03 13.19
C VAL A 92 3.55 11.86 13.44
N LEU A 93 4.71 11.21 13.45
CA LEU A 93 6.00 11.85 13.66
C LEU A 93 6.34 12.78 12.46
N ALA A 94 6.13 12.31 11.23
CA ALA A 94 6.29 13.12 10.03
C ALA A 94 5.39 14.36 10.05
N ASN A 95 4.11 14.20 10.43
CA ASN A 95 3.16 15.31 10.57
C ASN A 95 3.59 16.30 11.66
N ALA A 96 4.04 15.80 12.82
CA ALA A 96 4.53 16.63 13.91
C ALA A 96 5.75 17.45 13.49
N ARG A 97 6.72 16.83 12.79
CA ARG A 97 7.89 17.53 12.25
C ARG A 97 7.50 18.59 11.22
N TYR A 98 6.54 18.28 10.34
CA TYR A 98 6.03 19.23 9.37
C TYR A 98 5.39 20.45 10.04
N LYS A 99 4.50 20.21 11.02
CA LYS A 99 3.86 21.28 11.81
C LYS A 99 4.88 22.12 12.57
N GLN A 100 5.90 21.49 13.15
CA GLN A 100 6.98 22.22 13.83
C GLN A 100 7.72 23.16 12.87
N LYS A 101 8.05 22.71 11.66
CA LYS A 101 8.66 23.56 10.62
C LYS A 101 7.74 24.72 10.24
N LEU A 102 6.44 24.44 10.09
CA LEU A 102 5.44 25.45 9.75
C LEU A 102 5.31 26.50 10.86
N MET A 103 5.27 26.08 12.13
CA MET A 103 5.26 27.00 13.28
C MET A 103 6.53 27.86 13.32
N HIS A 104 7.69 27.28 13.02
CA HIS A 104 8.93 28.05 12.99
C HIS A 104 8.92 29.11 11.87
N LYS A 105 8.41 28.74 10.69
CA LYS A 105 8.21 29.69 9.57
C LYS A 105 7.19 30.78 9.92
N ALA A 106 6.09 30.44 10.57
CA ALA A 106 5.07 31.39 11.01
C ALA A 106 5.63 32.37 12.06
N ASN A 107 6.44 31.88 13.01
CA ASN A 107 7.08 32.73 14.02
C ASN A 107 8.15 33.67 13.43
N GLN A 108 8.78 33.29 12.31
CA GLN A 108 9.72 34.16 11.59
C GLN A 108 8.99 35.26 10.78
N GLY A 109 7.78 34.97 10.30
CA GLY A 109 6.92 35.98 9.68
C GLY A 109 6.28 36.86 10.74
N SER A 110 6.90 37.99 11.08
CA SER A 110 6.30 38.98 11.97
C SER A 110 5.13 39.68 11.29
N ILE A 111 3.93 39.09 11.38
CA ILE A 111 2.69 39.74 10.96
C ILE A 111 2.18 40.55 12.14
N ASP A 112 2.00 41.86 11.97
CA ASP A 112 1.32 42.67 12.98
C ASP A 112 -0.16 42.30 13.00
N PHE A 113 -0.63 41.86 14.18
CA PHE A 113 -2.02 41.47 14.38
C PHE A 113 -2.98 42.63 14.10
N ASN A 114 -2.56 43.87 14.37
CA ASN A 114 -3.40 45.05 14.10
C ASN A 114 -3.61 45.27 12.60
N GLU A 115 -2.53 45.16 11.81
CA GLU A 115 -2.61 45.25 10.35
C GLU A 115 -3.47 44.11 9.78
N LEU A 116 -3.25 42.88 10.24
CA LEU A 116 -4.02 41.71 9.82
C LEU A 116 -5.51 41.88 10.11
N LEU A 117 -5.88 42.34 11.31
CA LEU A 117 -7.26 42.57 11.70
C LEU A 117 -7.91 43.68 10.85
N SER A 118 -7.19 44.78 10.64
CA SER A 118 -7.68 45.89 9.81
C SER A 118 -7.87 45.48 8.35
N TYR A 119 -6.97 44.66 7.81
CA TYR A 119 -7.06 44.12 6.46
C TYR A 119 -8.20 43.10 6.35
N ALA A 120 -8.34 42.20 7.32
CA ALA A 120 -9.43 41.23 7.36
C ALA A 120 -10.80 41.93 7.40
N GLN A 121 -10.96 42.98 8.20
CA GLN A 121 -12.18 43.80 8.21
C GLN A 121 -12.46 44.47 6.87
N ARG A 122 -11.41 44.90 6.15
CA ARG A 122 -11.54 45.48 4.80
C ARG A 122 -12.00 44.41 3.79
N VAL A 123 -11.33 43.26 3.77
CA VAL A 123 -11.64 42.15 2.86
C VAL A 123 -13.02 41.56 3.13
N SER A 124 -13.43 41.47 4.41
CA SER A 124 -14.73 40.96 4.83
C SER A 124 -15.90 41.63 4.09
N LYS A 125 -15.79 42.94 3.79
CA LYS A 125 -16.85 43.67 3.05
C LYS A 125 -17.04 43.17 1.62
N HIS A 126 -16.01 42.59 1.03
CA HIS A 126 -15.99 42.09 -0.35
C HIS A 126 -16.21 40.58 -0.44
N THR A 127 -15.93 39.83 0.64
CA THR A 127 -15.98 38.36 0.66
C THR A 127 -17.14 37.78 1.47
N MET A 128 -17.86 38.60 2.24
CA MET A 128 -19.04 38.14 2.97
C MET A 128 -20.21 37.85 2.03
N SER A 129 -20.81 36.67 2.21
CA SER A 129 -22.04 36.30 1.52
C SER A 129 -23.22 37.16 2.01
N PRO A 130 -24.16 37.58 1.14
CA PRO A 130 -25.39 38.26 1.55
C PRO A 130 -26.27 37.35 2.42
N ILE A 131 -26.03 37.35 3.73
CA ILE A 131 -26.82 36.55 4.69
C ILE A 131 -28.20 37.17 4.93
N ASN A 132 -28.43 38.43 4.54
CA ASN A 132 -29.73 39.08 4.67
C ASN A 132 -30.05 39.95 3.43
N PRO A 133 -31.22 39.78 2.78
CA PRO A 133 -31.64 40.64 1.68
C PRO A 133 -31.85 42.11 2.10
N ASN A 134 -31.88 42.41 3.42
CA ASN A 134 -31.96 43.76 3.97
C ASN A 134 -30.61 44.34 4.45
N THR A 135 -29.47 43.76 4.08
CA THR A 135 -28.14 44.39 4.29
C THR A 135 -27.71 45.12 3.02
N TRP A 136 -27.84 46.44 3.02
CA TRP A 136 -27.82 47.29 1.80
C TRP A 136 -26.43 47.68 1.28
N VAL A 137 -25.34 47.18 1.86
CA VAL A 137 -23.99 47.56 1.41
C VAL A 137 -23.07 46.35 1.45
N ILE A 138 -23.18 45.52 0.42
CA ILE A 138 -22.18 44.51 0.09
C ILE A 138 -21.53 44.99 -1.19
N GLU A 139 -20.25 45.34 -1.11
CA GLU A 139 -19.48 45.70 -2.29
C GLU A 139 -19.32 44.45 -3.17
N PRO A 140 -19.41 44.59 -4.51
CA PRO A 140 -19.27 43.46 -5.40
C PRO A 140 -17.88 42.79 -5.22
N PRO A 141 -17.80 41.47 -5.43
CA PRO A 141 -16.57 40.70 -5.19
C PRO A 141 -15.41 41.11 -6.10
N ILE A 142 -15.72 41.74 -7.23
CA ILE A 142 -14.76 42.34 -8.15
C ILE A 142 -15.20 43.75 -8.52
N PRO A 143 -14.23 44.66 -8.81
CA PRO A 143 -14.54 45.99 -9.33
C PRO A 143 -15.43 45.89 -10.57
N GLN A 144 -16.53 46.64 -10.58
CA GLN A 144 -17.44 46.72 -11.73
C GLN A 144 -16.96 47.76 -12.74
N ASP A 145 -17.47 47.71 -13.98
CA ASP A 145 -17.17 48.67 -15.04
C ASP A 145 -17.28 50.14 -14.60
N SER A 146 -18.25 50.48 -13.76
CA SER A 146 -18.39 51.81 -13.20
C SER A 146 -17.18 52.21 -12.35
N HIS A 147 -16.70 51.31 -11.47
CA HIS A 147 -15.51 51.53 -10.65
C HIS A 147 -14.26 51.63 -11.53
N MET A 148 -14.15 50.81 -12.58
CA MET A 148 -13.02 50.86 -13.52
C MET A 148 -13.00 52.17 -14.31
N ARG A 149 -14.15 52.64 -14.80
CA ARG A 149 -14.28 53.93 -15.50
C ARG A 149 -14.03 55.14 -14.59
N MET A 150 -14.30 55.01 -13.29
CA MET A 150 -13.96 56.05 -12.30
C MET A 150 -12.54 55.92 -11.75
N SER A 151 -11.79 54.89 -12.15
CA SER A 151 -10.43 54.66 -11.66
C SER A 151 -9.48 55.75 -12.14
N LEU A 152 -8.46 56.03 -11.32
CA LEU A 152 -7.41 56.98 -11.67
C LEU A 152 -6.66 56.56 -12.95
N LEU A 153 -6.54 55.25 -13.19
CA LEU A 153 -5.95 54.68 -14.38
C LEU A 153 -6.73 55.07 -15.65
N PHE A 154 -8.06 54.94 -15.63
CA PHE A 154 -8.91 55.31 -16.77
C PHE A 154 -8.90 56.83 -17.05
N ARG A 155 -8.81 57.65 -15.98
CA ARG A 155 -8.71 59.11 -16.12
C ARG A 155 -7.40 59.56 -16.76
N GLN A 156 -6.29 58.85 -16.50
CA GLN A 156 -5.00 59.16 -17.10
C GLN A 156 -5.00 58.91 -18.62
N ASP A 157 -5.68 57.85 -19.07
CA ASP A 157 -5.79 57.51 -20.48
C ASP A 157 -6.54 58.60 -21.28
N GLN A 158 -7.61 59.15 -20.72
CA GLN A 158 -8.31 60.29 -21.33
C GLN A 158 -7.44 61.55 -21.42
N LEU A 159 -6.64 61.85 -20.40
CA LEU A 159 -5.73 63.00 -20.41
C LEU A 159 -4.56 62.83 -21.40
N LEU A 160 -4.13 61.59 -21.66
CA LEU A 160 -3.14 61.29 -22.68
C LEU A 160 -3.74 61.36 -24.08
N THR A 161 -4.99 60.90 -24.25
CA THR A 161 -5.70 60.87 -25.53
C THR A 161 -6.18 62.27 -25.96
N GLU A 162 -6.65 63.11 -25.04
CA GLU A 162 -7.03 64.50 -25.35
C GLU A 162 -5.83 65.35 -25.78
N LYS A 163 -4.63 65.01 -25.31
CA LYS A 163 -3.39 65.70 -25.67
C LYS A 163 -2.86 65.30 -27.05
N THR A 164 -3.31 64.18 -27.62
CA THR A 164 -2.94 63.71 -28.96
C THR A 164 -4.01 64.00 -30.03
N VAL A 165 -5.16 64.61 -29.67
CA VAL A 165 -6.21 64.95 -30.66
C VAL A 165 -6.13 66.41 -31.13
N GLN A 166 -5.36 67.27 -30.45
CA GLN A 166 -5.16 68.66 -30.90
C GLN A 166 -3.90 68.84 -31.77
N ASP A 167 -3.01 67.85 -31.78
CA ASP A 167 -1.88 67.73 -32.70
C ASP A 167 -1.94 66.33 -33.32
N ASP A 168 -2.22 66.25 -34.64
CA ASP A 168 -2.04 65.10 -35.56
C ASP A 168 -3.30 64.51 -36.21
N ALA A 169 -3.77 65.21 -37.24
CA ALA A 169 -4.44 64.61 -38.41
C ALA A 169 -3.43 63.89 -39.35
N SER A 170 -2.32 63.36 -38.85
CA SER A 170 -1.29 62.77 -39.70
C SER A 170 -0.33 61.83 -38.97
N ASN A 171 -0.83 60.74 -38.39
CA ASN A 171 -0.03 59.50 -38.39
C ASN A 171 -0.89 58.28 -38.02
N ALA A 172 -1.36 57.57 -39.04
CA ALA A 172 -1.81 56.18 -38.87
C ALA A 172 -0.56 55.30 -38.72
N GLY A 173 0.00 55.30 -37.51
CA GLY A 173 1.09 54.44 -37.09
C GLY A 173 0.54 53.23 -36.36
N ASP A 174 0.59 52.10 -37.03
CA ASP A 174 0.37 50.75 -36.55
C ASP A 174 1.02 50.50 -35.18
N HIS A 175 0.20 50.31 -34.14
CA HIS A 175 0.64 49.87 -32.82
C HIS A 175 0.00 48.52 -32.50
N THR A 176 0.48 47.49 -33.20
CA THR A 176 0.38 46.11 -32.74
C THR A 176 1.24 45.97 -31.48
N MET A 177 0.58 45.85 -30.32
CA MET A 177 1.26 45.43 -29.09
C MET A 177 1.59 43.95 -29.22
N ASP A 178 2.85 43.64 -29.56
CA ASP A 178 3.37 42.28 -29.45
C ASP A 178 3.30 41.84 -27.99
N LEU A 179 2.44 40.86 -27.74
CA LEU A 179 2.17 40.24 -26.45
C LEU A 179 3.35 39.34 -26.09
N ASP A 180 4.37 39.88 -25.43
CA ASP A 180 5.47 39.09 -24.87
C ASP A 180 4.93 38.31 -23.64
N LEU A 181 4.37 37.14 -23.94
CA LEU A 181 3.79 36.20 -23.00
C LEU A 181 4.93 35.54 -22.21
N LEU A 182 5.43 36.26 -21.19
CA LEU A 182 6.42 35.74 -20.25
C LEU A 182 5.93 34.41 -19.67
N SER A 183 6.71 33.38 -19.99
CA SER A 183 6.84 32.12 -19.29
C SER A 183 6.68 32.25 -17.78
N HIS A 184 5.53 31.80 -17.28
CA HIS A 184 5.40 31.34 -15.90
C HIS A 184 5.36 29.83 -15.92
N ASP A 185 6.43 29.23 -15.40
CA ASP A 185 6.53 27.83 -15.09
C ASP A 185 5.33 27.42 -14.23
N LEU A 186 4.54 26.49 -14.76
CA LEU A 186 3.56 25.72 -13.99
C LEU A 186 4.31 24.89 -12.94
N PRO A 187 3.82 24.80 -11.70
CA PRO A 187 4.37 23.85 -10.75
C PRO A 187 4.10 22.44 -11.29
N GLU A 188 5.17 21.65 -11.40
CA GLU A 188 5.14 20.23 -11.73
C GLU A 188 4.00 19.53 -11.00
N SER A 189 3.02 19.06 -11.76
CA SER A 189 2.12 18.01 -11.31
C SER A 189 2.97 16.76 -11.09
N SER A 190 3.28 16.50 -9.82
CA SER A 190 3.83 15.26 -9.31
C SER A 190 3.24 14.04 -10.04
N ASP A 191 4.05 13.41 -10.88
CA ASP A 191 3.86 12.04 -11.36
C ASP A 191 3.85 11.08 -10.15
N HIS A 192 2.67 10.78 -9.61
CA HIS A 192 2.52 9.76 -8.57
C HIS A 192 1.48 8.68 -8.85
N ASP A 193 0.81 8.69 -10.01
CA ASP A 193 -0.28 7.74 -10.30
C ASP A 193 0.09 6.57 -11.23
N ALA A 194 1.37 6.39 -11.60
CA ALA A 194 1.78 5.32 -12.52
C ALA A 194 2.34 4.04 -11.85
N MET A 195 2.46 3.97 -10.53
CA MET A 195 3.17 2.87 -9.84
C MET A 195 2.29 1.86 -9.11
N HIS A 196 0.95 1.98 -9.18
CA HIS A 196 0.04 1.10 -8.43
C HIS A 196 -0.92 0.24 -9.27
N ALA A 197 -0.79 0.23 -10.61
CA ALA A 197 -1.67 -0.55 -11.47
C ALA A 197 -1.18 -1.98 -11.77
N GLU A 198 0.08 -2.33 -11.47
CA GLU A 198 0.69 -3.59 -11.92
C GLU A 198 0.83 -4.68 -10.83
N THR A 199 0.23 -4.50 -9.64
CA THR A 199 0.39 -5.46 -8.51
C THR A 199 -0.86 -6.28 -8.19
N LEU A 200 -1.85 -6.30 -9.07
CA LEU A 200 -3.08 -7.07 -8.90
C LEU A 200 -3.28 -8.00 -10.09
N LEU A 201 -2.68 -9.20 -10.04
CA LEU A 201 -3.19 -10.49 -10.57
C LEU A 201 -2.02 -11.47 -10.71
N ASP A 202 -1.59 -12.06 -9.61
CA ASP A 202 -0.97 -13.39 -9.62
C ASP A 202 -1.23 -14.06 -8.27
N LEU A 203 -2.41 -14.68 -8.18
CA LEU A 203 -2.75 -15.67 -7.18
C LEU A 203 -3.17 -16.93 -7.94
N ASP A 204 -2.19 -17.62 -8.50
CA ASP A 204 -2.33 -19.04 -8.84
C ASP A 204 -2.41 -19.82 -7.51
N PHE A 205 -3.59 -20.35 -7.22
CA PHE A 205 -3.78 -21.39 -6.22
C PHE A 205 -3.93 -22.73 -6.94
N GLU A 206 -2.93 -23.60 -6.77
CA GLU A 206 -3.13 -25.06 -6.66
C GLU A 206 -3.86 -25.41 -5.36
#